data_AF-G4F8A5-F1
#
_entry.id   AF-G4F8A5-F1
#
_cell.length_a   1.000
_cell.length_b   1.000
_cell.length_c   1.000
_cell.angle_alpha   90.00
_cell.angle_beta   90.00
_cell.angle_gamma   90.00
#
_symmetry.space_group_name_H-M   'P 1'
#
loop_
_entity.id
_entity.type
_entity.pdbx_description
1 polymer ?
#
loop_
_entity_poly.entity_id
_entity_poly.type
_entity_poly.pdbx_seq_one_letter_code
_entity_poly.pdbx_strand_id
1 'polypeptide(L)'
;MVGYNVQTAVDSQHHLIVAHEVTNVGSDRRQLYQMAKQARDASGVSDLHVVADRGYFTGNEILACYEAGITTYLPKPKTSPNQAKGMFPREAFRYVPERNEYRCPARERLVWRFKNVEKGQTLHCYWSSACPSCLMKSQCTTGINRRIKRWEHEEILEAVTARLDQAPDIMRIRRQTVEHPFGTLKAWMGATHFLTKSLKNVSTEMSLHILAYNMKRVMNILGTKGLIQAMRA
;
A
#
# COMPACT_ATOMS: atom_id res chain seq x y z
N MET A 1 13.29 -15.59 -5.78
CA MET A 1 14.19 -14.42 -5.93
C MET A 1 15.52 -14.79 -5.29
N VAL A 2 16.64 -14.54 -5.97
CA VAL A 2 17.97 -14.68 -5.37
C VAL A 2 18.39 -13.28 -4.92
N GLY A 3 17.96 -12.87 -3.73
CA GLY A 3 18.21 -11.53 -3.20
C GLY A 3 17.42 -11.28 -1.91
N TYR A 4 17.83 -10.24 -1.17
CA TYR A 4 17.14 -9.75 0.02
C TYR A 4 16.41 -8.46 -0.29
N ASN A 5 15.21 -8.32 0.24
CA ASN A 5 14.38 -7.14 0.17
C ASN A 5 14.26 -6.56 1.58
N VAL A 6 14.59 -5.29 1.74
CA VAL A 6 14.55 -4.59 3.03
C VAL A 6 13.35 -3.66 3.05
N GLN A 7 12.45 -3.91 3.99
CA GLN A 7 11.30 -3.07 4.27
C GLN A 7 11.65 -2.14 5.43
N THR A 8 11.26 -0.87 5.36
CA THR A 8 11.52 0.10 6.43
C THR A 8 10.34 1.03 6.61
N ALA A 9 10.02 1.36 7.87
CA ALA A 9 9.14 2.44 8.23
C ALA A 9 9.98 3.57 8.86
N VAL A 10 9.73 4.80 8.42
CA VAL A 10 10.50 5.98 8.81
C VAL A 10 9.56 7.04 9.32
N ASP A 11 9.87 7.59 10.50
CA ASP A 11 9.18 8.76 11.05
C ASP A 11 9.42 9.99 10.18
N SER A 12 8.35 10.69 9.83
CA SER A 12 8.40 11.88 8.97
C SER A 12 8.99 13.12 9.66
N GLN A 13 8.97 13.20 10.99
CA GLN A 13 9.42 14.39 11.71
C GLN A 13 10.93 14.41 11.92
N HIS A 14 11.50 13.31 12.38
CA HIS A 14 12.90 13.19 12.77
C HIS A 14 13.71 12.32 11.81
N HIS A 15 13.07 11.70 10.81
CA HIS A 15 13.69 10.74 9.89
C HIS A 15 14.33 9.55 10.62
N LEU A 16 13.75 9.11 11.73
CA LEU A 16 14.18 7.89 12.43
C LEU A 16 13.54 6.67 11.78
N ILE A 17 14.33 5.61 11.60
CA ILE A 17 13.81 4.33 11.14
C ILE A 17 13.18 3.65 12.37
N VAL A 18 11.86 3.53 12.38
CA VAL A 18 11.09 3.02 13.53
C VAL A 18 10.81 1.53 13.44
N ALA A 19 10.84 0.96 12.23
CA ALA A 19 10.75 -0.48 12.02
C ALA A 19 11.50 -0.87 10.74
N HIS A 20 12.01 -2.09 10.71
CA HIS A 20 12.62 -2.68 9.52
C HIS A 20 12.47 -4.19 9.51
N GLU A 21 12.40 -4.76 8.30
CA GLU A 21 12.36 -6.20 8.11
C GLU A 21 13.14 -6.60 6.85
N VAL A 22 13.91 -7.69 6.96
CA VAL A 22 14.61 -8.29 5.81
C VAL A 22 13.86 -9.55 5.39
N THR A 23 13.44 -9.59 4.13
CA THR A 23 12.71 -10.71 3.53
C THR A 23 13.36 -11.19 2.23
N ASN A 24 13.09 -12.43 1.83
CA ASN A 24 13.45 -12.97 0.51
C ASN A 24 12.26 -12.94 -0.49
N VAL A 25 11.16 -12.30 -0.08
CA VAL A 25 9.99 -12.08 -0.93
C VAL A 25 10.20 -10.82 -1.76
N GLY A 26 10.26 -10.98 -3.08
CA GLY A 26 10.52 -9.88 -4.01
C GLY A 26 9.36 -8.92 -4.28
N SER A 27 8.27 -9.02 -3.52
CA SER A 27 7.08 -8.18 -3.70
C SER A 27 6.66 -7.57 -2.38
N ASP A 28 6.45 -6.25 -2.42
CA ASP A 28 6.01 -5.48 -1.25
C ASP A 28 4.50 -5.61 -0.95
N ARG A 29 3.77 -6.35 -1.79
CA ARG A 29 2.30 -6.49 -1.73
C ARG A 29 1.76 -7.09 -0.42
N ARG A 30 2.61 -7.65 0.44
CA ARG A 30 2.21 -8.27 1.73
C ARG A 30 2.97 -7.69 2.92
N GLN A 31 3.54 -6.50 2.75
CA GLN A 31 4.45 -5.90 3.71
C GLN A 31 3.86 -4.65 4.37
N LEU A 32 2.69 -4.17 3.92
CA LEU A 32 2.11 -2.92 4.41
C LEU A 32 1.67 -3.04 5.87
N TYR A 33 0.80 -4.02 6.17
CA TYR A 33 0.20 -4.14 7.48
C TYR A 33 1.24 -4.51 8.55
N GLN A 34 2.12 -5.47 8.25
CA GLN A 34 3.14 -5.89 9.21
C GLN A 34 4.10 -4.76 9.56
N MET A 35 4.60 -4.02 8.56
CA MET A 35 5.48 -2.86 8.80
C MET A 35 4.76 -1.74 9.55
N ALA A 36 3.49 -1.46 9.20
CA ALA A 36 2.69 -0.46 9.90
C ALA A 36 2.46 -0.82 11.37
N LYS A 37 2.17 -2.09 11.65
CA LYS A 37 2.01 -2.61 13.01
C LYS A 37 3.31 -2.50 13.80
N GLN A 38 4.44 -2.97 13.25
CA GLN A 38 5.75 -2.86 13.89
C GLN A 38 6.11 -1.39 14.18
N ALA A 39 5.85 -0.49 13.23
CA ALA A 39 6.10 0.95 13.40
C ALA A 39 5.23 1.54 14.53
N ARG A 40 3.95 1.16 14.62
CA ARG A 40 3.07 1.59 15.70
C ARG A 40 3.54 1.09 17.05
N ASP A 41 3.86 -0.20 17.14
CA ASP A 41 4.30 -0.84 18.38
C ASP A 41 5.62 -0.22 18.88
N ALA A 42 6.55 0.10 17.96
CA ALA A 42 7.83 0.74 18.29
C ALA A 42 7.71 2.23 18.65
N SER A 43 6.77 2.96 18.05
CA SER A 43 6.57 4.39 18.32
C SER A 43 5.63 4.68 19.49
N GLY A 44 4.83 3.70 19.91
CA GLY A 44 3.87 3.84 21.01
C GLY A 44 2.69 4.77 20.69
N VAL A 45 2.50 5.17 19.43
CA VAL A 45 1.42 6.09 19.04
C VAL A 45 0.11 5.33 18.84
N SER A 46 -0.99 5.90 19.33
CA SER A 46 -2.34 5.35 19.12
C SER A 46 -2.92 5.70 17.75
N ASP A 47 -2.58 6.88 17.24
CA ASP A 47 -3.01 7.38 15.94
C ASP A 47 -1.84 7.35 14.95
N LEU A 48 -1.89 6.42 14.00
CA LEU A 48 -0.82 6.21 13.03
C LEU A 48 -1.32 6.45 11.60
N HIS A 49 -0.69 7.40 10.92
CA HIS A 49 -0.85 7.64 9.50
C HIS A 49 0.33 7.04 8.72
N VAL A 50 0.06 6.09 7.84
CA VAL A 50 1.05 5.41 7.01
C VAL A 50 0.95 5.87 5.57
N VAL A 51 2.09 6.30 5.01
CA VAL A 51 2.20 6.72 3.62
C VAL A 51 3.11 5.75 2.88
N ALA A 52 2.58 5.04 1.89
CA ALA A 52 3.28 3.96 1.21
C ALA A 52 3.25 4.09 -0.32
N ASP A 53 4.14 3.34 -0.95
CA ASP A 53 4.26 3.32 -2.41
C ASP A 53 3.14 2.51 -3.07
N ARG A 54 2.96 2.68 -4.38
CA ARG A 54 2.00 1.88 -5.17
C ARG A 54 2.23 0.36 -5.02
N GLY A 55 3.47 -0.07 -4.80
CA GLY A 55 3.85 -1.48 -4.64
C GLY A 55 3.18 -2.18 -3.46
N TYR A 56 2.78 -1.42 -2.43
CA TYR A 56 2.12 -1.90 -1.22
C TYR A 56 0.59 -1.98 -1.35
N PHE A 57 0.02 -1.62 -2.51
CA PHE A 57 -1.43 -1.62 -2.72
C PHE A 57 -1.98 -3.04 -2.87
N THR A 58 -2.49 -3.58 -1.77
CA THR A 58 -3.20 -4.86 -1.71
C THR A 58 -4.43 -4.71 -0.83
N GLY A 59 -5.61 -5.15 -1.33
CA GLY A 59 -6.88 -4.95 -0.63
C GLY A 59 -6.87 -5.48 0.81
N ASN A 60 -6.45 -6.73 1.01
CA ASN A 60 -6.43 -7.36 2.33
C ASN A 60 -5.46 -6.67 3.31
N GLU A 61 -4.33 -6.15 2.83
CA GLU A 61 -3.39 -5.40 3.70
C GLU A 61 -3.98 -4.07 4.14
N ILE A 62 -4.69 -3.37 3.24
CA ILE A 62 -5.36 -2.10 3.54
C ILE A 62 -6.50 -2.33 4.53
N LEU A 63 -7.27 -3.41 4.36
CA LEU A 63 -8.30 -3.82 5.32
C LEU A 63 -7.69 -4.11 6.69
N ALA A 64 -6.61 -4.90 6.76
CA ALA A 64 -5.94 -5.20 8.02
C ALA A 64 -5.42 -3.92 8.72
N CYS A 65 -4.91 -2.95 7.97
CA CYS A 65 -4.56 -1.63 8.52
C CYS A 65 -5.80 -0.90 9.06
N TYR A 66 -6.89 -0.87 8.30
CA TYR A 66 -8.14 -0.22 8.68
C TYR A 66 -8.73 -0.84 9.97
N GLU A 67 -8.80 -2.17 10.05
CA GLU A 67 -9.29 -2.89 11.23
C GLU A 67 -8.40 -2.66 12.46
N ALA A 68 -7.10 -2.44 12.24
CA ALA A 68 -6.17 -2.08 13.30
C ALA A 68 -6.19 -0.58 13.65
N GLY A 69 -7.06 0.24 13.05
CA GLY A 69 -7.13 1.68 13.29
C GLY A 69 -5.99 2.49 12.67
N ILE A 70 -5.28 1.94 11.68
CA ILE A 70 -4.16 2.58 11.00
C ILE A 70 -4.67 3.26 9.72
N THR A 71 -4.49 4.58 9.64
CA THR A 71 -4.89 5.36 8.46
C THR A 71 -3.84 5.26 7.38
N THR A 72 -4.22 4.81 6.18
CA THR A 72 -3.27 4.62 5.07
C THR A 72 -3.47 5.59 3.91
N TYR A 73 -2.35 5.96 3.27
CA TYR A 73 -2.29 6.79 2.07
C TYR A 73 -1.38 6.11 1.04
N LEU A 74 -1.99 5.59 -0.02
CA LEU A 74 -1.27 4.89 -1.07
C LEU A 74 -2.00 4.98 -2.42
N PRO A 75 -1.27 5.18 -3.52
CA PRO A 75 -1.88 5.34 -4.83
C PRO A 75 -2.40 4.00 -5.38
N LYS A 76 -3.65 3.99 -5.84
CA LYS A 76 -4.26 2.83 -6.53
C LYS A 76 -3.54 2.56 -7.87
N PRO A 77 -3.14 1.31 -8.17
CA PRO A 77 -2.58 0.97 -9.47
C PRO A 77 -3.61 1.15 -10.59
N LYS A 78 -3.24 1.90 -11.64
CA LYS A 78 -4.05 2.02 -12.86
C LYS A 78 -3.78 0.82 -13.77
N THR A 79 -4.43 -0.31 -13.50
CA THR A 79 -4.27 -1.53 -14.28
C THR A 79 -5.61 -2.02 -14.80
N SER A 80 -6.21 -1.27 -15.73
CA SER A 80 -7.37 -1.74 -16.48
C SER A 80 -6.92 -2.31 -17.82
N PRO A 81 -6.90 -3.65 -18.00
CA PRO A 81 -6.60 -4.26 -19.30
C PRO A 81 -7.56 -3.79 -20.41
N ASN A 82 -8.75 -3.34 -20.04
CA ASN A 82 -9.75 -2.85 -20.99
C ASN A 82 -9.41 -1.46 -21.53
N GLN A 83 -8.78 -0.61 -20.72
CA GLN A 83 -8.35 0.71 -21.18
C GLN A 83 -7.28 0.60 -22.26
N ALA A 84 -6.35 -0.36 -22.11
CA ALA A 84 -5.35 -0.69 -23.14
C ALA A 84 -5.98 -1.21 -24.44
N LYS A 85 -7.21 -1.73 -24.39
CA LYS A 85 -7.98 -2.21 -25.55
C LYS A 85 -8.96 -1.16 -26.11
N GLY A 86 -8.90 0.09 -25.64
CA GLY A 86 -9.84 1.15 -26.03
C GLY A 86 -11.29 0.92 -25.55
N MET A 87 -11.51 -0.04 -24.65
CA MET A 87 -12.82 -0.34 -24.07
C MET A 87 -13.06 0.45 -22.80
N PHE A 88 -14.33 0.62 -22.41
CA PHE A 88 -14.69 1.30 -21.18
C PHE A 88 -13.94 0.70 -19.98
N PRO A 89 -13.24 1.54 -19.21
CA PRO A 89 -12.52 1.10 -18.02
C PRO A 89 -13.53 0.83 -16.88
N ARG A 90 -13.08 0.26 -15.76
CA ARG A 90 -13.99 -0.05 -14.64
C ARG A 90 -14.57 1.21 -14.02
N GLU A 91 -13.79 2.28 -14.03
CA GLU A 91 -14.07 3.62 -13.51
C GLU A 91 -15.26 4.28 -14.22
N ALA A 92 -15.58 3.85 -15.44
CA ALA A 92 -16.76 4.29 -16.17
C ALA A 92 -18.07 3.68 -15.64
N PHE A 93 -18.00 2.72 -14.70
CA PHE A 93 -19.15 2.08 -14.07
C PHE A 93 -19.31 2.62 -12.65
N ARG A 94 -20.40 3.33 -12.41
CA ARG A 94 -20.69 3.96 -11.11
C ARG A 94 -21.46 2.99 -10.23
N TYR A 95 -20.97 2.74 -9.02
CA TYR A 95 -21.71 2.00 -8.01
C TYR A 95 -22.80 2.89 -7.38
N VAL A 96 -23.97 2.32 -7.12
CA VAL A 96 -25.13 2.98 -6.48
C VAL A 96 -25.42 2.20 -5.19
N PRO A 97 -24.89 2.64 -4.04
CA PRO A 97 -25.00 1.91 -2.77
C PRO A 97 -26.44 1.65 -2.35
N GLU A 98 -27.34 2.60 -2.56
CA GLU A 98 -28.74 2.56 -2.10
C GLU A 98 -29.52 1.40 -2.73
N ARG A 99 -29.09 0.95 -3.91
CA ARG A 99 -29.74 -0.14 -4.67
C ARG A 99 -28.88 -1.39 -4.76
N ASN A 100 -27.62 -1.35 -4.31
CA ASN A 100 -26.63 -2.40 -4.55
C ASN A 100 -26.55 -2.77 -6.04
N GLU A 101 -26.35 -1.76 -6.90
CA GLU A 101 -26.28 -1.92 -8.35
C GLU A 101 -25.15 -1.06 -8.94
N TYR A 102 -24.69 -1.41 -10.14
CA TYR A 102 -23.84 -0.54 -10.96
C TYR A 102 -24.63 0.11 -12.09
N ARG A 103 -24.27 1.34 -12.46
CA ARG A 103 -24.72 2.01 -13.69
C ARG A 103 -23.58 2.07 -14.70
N CYS A 104 -23.83 1.64 -15.92
CA CYS A 104 -22.84 1.69 -17.00
C CYS A 104 -22.96 2.98 -17.83
N PRO A 105 -22.01 3.24 -18.76
CA PRO A 105 -22.08 4.39 -19.67
C PRO A 105 -23.34 4.45 -20.54
N ALA A 106 -23.91 3.29 -20.89
CA ALA A 106 -25.19 3.20 -21.60
C ALA A 106 -26.42 3.41 -20.70
N ARG A 107 -26.23 3.84 -19.44
CA ARG A 107 -27.27 4.05 -18.42
C ARG A 107 -28.04 2.80 -17.97
N GLU A 108 -27.62 1.61 -18.44
CA GLU A 108 -28.16 0.33 -17.99
C GLU A 108 -27.78 0.01 -16.55
N ARG A 109 -28.68 -0.72 -15.87
CA ARG A 109 -28.50 -1.19 -14.49
C ARG A 109 -27.89 -2.59 -14.46
N LEU A 110 -26.77 -2.72 -13.77
CA LEU A 110 -26.09 -3.97 -13.52
C LEU A 110 -26.48 -4.43 -12.11
N VAL A 111 -27.44 -5.35 -12.05
CA VAL A 111 -27.92 -5.94 -10.79
C VAL A 111 -26.92 -6.92 -10.22
N TRP A 112 -26.92 -7.10 -8.90
CA TRP A 112 -26.19 -8.17 -8.23
C TRP A 112 -26.68 -9.54 -8.69
N ARG A 113 -25.77 -10.53 -8.78
CA ARG A 113 -26.10 -11.85 -9.32
C ARG A 113 -25.63 -12.99 -8.44
N PHE A 114 -24.35 -12.97 -8.08
CA PHE A 114 -23.76 -13.95 -7.18
C PHE A 114 -22.50 -13.38 -6.53
N LYS A 115 -22.00 -14.09 -5.53
CA LYS A 115 -20.66 -13.88 -4.97
C LYS A 115 -19.79 -15.11 -5.21
N ASN A 116 -18.50 -14.90 -5.39
CA ASN A 116 -17.51 -15.96 -5.43
C ASN A 116 -16.27 -15.57 -4.65
N VAL A 117 -15.51 -16.56 -4.21
CA VAL A 117 -14.25 -16.33 -3.50
C VAL A 117 -13.10 -16.52 -4.49
N GLU A 118 -12.29 -15.49 -4.68
CA GLU A 118 -11.10 -15.53 -5.52
C GLU A 118 -9.91 -15.05 -4.70
N LYS A 119 -8.86 -15.89 -4.59
CA LYS A 119 -7.62 -15.56 -3.84
C LYS A 119 -7.90 -15.09 -2.40
N GLY A 120 -8.92 -15.66 -1.75
CA GLY A 120 -9.32 -15.31 -0.38
C GLY A 120 -10.11 -14.01 -0.25
N GLN A 121 -10.62 -13.45 -1.34
CA GLN A 121 -11.48 -12.27 -1.34
C GLN A 121 -12.89 -12.62 -1.81
N THR A 122 -13.92 -12.19 -1.09
CA THR A 122 -15.31 -12.33 -1.54
C THR A 122 -15.63 -11.25 -2.56
N LEU A 123 -15.89 -11.65 -3.80
CA LEU A 123 -16.23 -10.75 -4.90
C LEU A 123 -17.70 -10.86 -5.26
N HIS A 124 -18.42 -9.75 -5.20
CA HIS A 124 -19.79 -9.60 -5.67
C HIS A 124 -19.79 -9.31 -7.18
N CYS A 125 -20.52 -10.11 -7.95
CA CYS A 125 -20.59 -10.01 -9.40
C CYS A 125 -21.89 -9.33 -9.85
N TYR A 126 -21.74 -8.34 -10.72
CA TYR A 126 -22.84 -7.53 -11.27
C TYR A 126 -22.79 -7.54 -12.80
N TRP A 127 -23.96 -7.67 -13.44
CA TRP A 127 -24.11 -7.44 -14.88
C TRP A 127 -25.58 -7.22 -15.27
N SER A 128 -25.77 -6.52 -16.39
CA SER A 128 -27.09 -6.29 -16.99
C SER A 128 -27.42 -7.39 -17.99
N SER A 129 -28.71 -7.79 -18.04
CA SER A 129 -29.22 -8.67 -19.10
C SER A 129 -29.39 -7.93 -20.44
N ALA A 130 -29.29 -6.60 -20.47
CA ALA A 130 -29.41 -5.79 -21.68
C ALA A 130 -28.10 -5.69 -22.49
N CYS A 131 -26.98 -6.21 -21.97
CA CYS A 131 -25.69 -6.14 -22.67
C CYS A 131 -25.70 -6.75 -24.08
N PRO A 132 -26.39 -7.87 -24.38
CA PRO A 132 -26.36 -8.48 -25.71
C PRO A 132 -26.93 -7.58 -26.81
N SER A 133 -27.94 -6.76 -26.49
CA SER A 133 -28.62 -5.82 -27.40
C SER A 133 -28.14 -4.38 -27.29
N CYS A 134 -27.10 -4.12 -26.50
CA CYS A 134 -26.60 -2.77 -26.24
C CYS A 134 -25.81 -2.22 -27.43
N LEU A 135 -26.16 -1.01 -27.90
CA LEU A 135 -25.46 -0.32 -29.00
C LEU A 135 -23.98 -0.02 -28.70
N MET A 136 -23.63 0.12 -27.42
CA MET A 136 -22.27 0.42 -26.97
C MET A 136 -21.45 -0.84 -26.66
N LYS A 137 -21.95 -2.05 -26.99
CA LYS A 137 -21.32 -3.33 -26.61
C LYS A 137 -19.90 -3.46 -27.13
N SER A 138 -19.63 -3.07 -28.39
CA SER A 138 -18.30 -3.16 -29.02
C SER A 138 -17.22 -2.38 -28.26
N GLN A 139 -17.59 -1.26 -27.64
CA GLN A 139 -16.70 -0.43 -26.81
C GLN A 139 -16.70 -0.86 -25.34
N CYS A 140 -17.53 -1.82 -24.94
CA CYS A 140 -17.76 -2.21 -23.55
C CYS A 140 -17.17 -3.58 -23.20
N THR A 141 -17.40 -4.59 -24.03
CA THR A 141 -16.93 -5.97 -23.77
C THR A 141 -16.93 -6.81 -25.04
N THR A 142 -16.02 -7.77 -25.13
CA THR A 142 -16.05 -8.84 -26.14
C THR A 142 -16.94 -10.03 -25.74
N GLY A 143 -17.37 -10.10 -24.48
CA GLY A 143 -18.21 -11.18 -23.99
C GLY A 143 -19.71 -10.95 -24.25
N ILE A 144 -20.54 -11.89 -23.79
CA ILE A 144 -22.00 -11.75 -23.83
C ILE A 144 -22.44 -10.57 -22.94
N ASN A 145 -21.89 -10.51 -21.72
CA ASN A 145 -22.20 -9.47 -20.73
C ASN A 145 -20.92 -8.89 -20.15
N ARG A 146 -20.92 -7.58 -19.88
CA ARG A 146 -19.86 -6.93 -19.10
C ARG A 146 -20.06 -7.24 -17.62
N ARG A 147 -19.16 -8.05 -17.05
CA ARG A 147 -19.18 -8.38 -15.62
C ARG A 147 -18.31 -7.40 -14.82
N ILE A 148 -18.89 -6.81 -13.78
CA ILE A 148 -18.17 -5.99 -12.80
C ILE A 148 -18.10 -6.79 -11.50
N LYS A 149 -16.89 -6.93 -10.95
CA LYS A 149 -16.64 -7.61 -9.67
C LYS A 149 -16.31 -6.57 -8.60
N ARG A 150 -17.15 -6.39 -7.59
CA ARG A 150 -16.86 -5.52 -6.43
C ARG A 150 -16.35 -6.38 -5.29
N TRP A 151 -15.22 -6.03 -4.69
CA TRP A 151 -14.81 -6.69 -3.46
C TRP A 151 -15.75 -6.29 -2.31
N GLU A 152 -16.04 -7.20 -1.39
CA GLU A 152 -16.94 -6.93 -0.26
C GLU A 152 -16.53 -5.70 0.56
N HIS A 153 -15.23 -5.41 0.64
CA HIS A 153 -14.67 -4.25 1.33
C HIS A 153 -14.16 -3.15 0.37
N GLU A 154 -14.69 -3.07 -0.86
CA GLU A 154 -14.25 -2.07 -1.86
C GLU A 154 -14.43 -0.63 -1.36
N GLU A 155 -15.42 -0.36 -0.51
CA GLU A 155 -15.62 0.95 0.12
C GLU A 155 -14.39 1.45 0.90
N ILE A 156 -13.62 0.56 1.51
CA ILE A 156 -12.38 0.91 2.22
C ILE A 156 -11.33 1.39 1.20
N LEU A 157 -11.25 0.76 0.04
CA LEU A 157 -10.33 1.15 -1.03
C LEU A 157 -10.74 2.46 -1.69
N GLU A 158 -12.05 2.69 -1.83
CA GLU A 158 -12.63 3.95 -2.30
C GLU A 158 -12.31 5.08 -1.31
N ALA A 159 -12.44 4.83 0.01
CA ALA A 159 -12.08 5.78 1.05
C ALA A 159 -10.58 6.13 1.05
N VAL A 160 -9.68 5.15 0.86
CA VAL A 160 -8.23 5.41 0.71
C VAL A 160 -7.94 6.28 -0.51
N THR A 161 -8.62 6.03 -1.63
CA THR A 161 -8.46 6.82 -2.86
C THR A 161 -8.93 8.25 -2.64
N ALA A 162 -10.14 8.43 -2.10
CA ALA A 162 -10.70 9.75 -1.80
C ALA A 162 -9.83 10.54 -0.83
N ARG A 163 -9.29 9.88 0.20
CA ARG A 163 -8.37 10.49 1.17
C ARG A 163 -7.08 10.98 0.50
N LEU A 164 -6.53 10.20 -0.42
CA LEU A 164 -5.33 10.58 -1.16
C LEU A 164 -5.60 11.79 -2.08
N ASP A 165 -6.75 11.82 -2.74
CA ASP A 165 -7.15 12.94 -3.61
C ASP A 165 -7.32 14.25 -2.81
N GLN A 166 -7.71 14.15 -1.53
CA GLN A 166 -7.82 15.29 -0.61
C GLN A 166 -6.48 15.73 0.00
N ALA A 167 -5.42 14.93 -0.14
CA ALA A 167 -4.11 15.17 0.48
C ALA A 167 -2.98 15.16 -0.57
N PRO A 168 -2.95 16.13 -1.52
CA PRO A 168 -2.03 16.10 -2.66
C PRO A 168 -0.54 16.15 -2.27
N ASP A 169 -0.23 16.79 -1.14
CA ASP A 169 1.15 16.91 -0.64
C ASP A 169 1.71 15.63 -0.03
N ILE A 170 0.87 14.65 0.31
CA ILE A 170 1.33 13.52 1.11
C ILE A 170 2.31 12.62 0.36
N MET A 171 2.18 12.53 -0.96
CA MET A 171 3.13 11.82 -1.81
C MET A 171 4.47 12.56 -1.93
N ARG A 172 4.48 13.90 -1.79
CA ARG A 172 5.70 14.70 -1.72
C ARG A 172 6.44 14.45 -0.41
N ILE A 173 5.72 14.43 0.71
CA ILE A 173 6.27 14.08 2.04
C ILE A 173 6.89 12.69 2.00
N ARG A 174 6.19 11.72 1.42
CA ARG A 174 6.68 10.34 1.29
C ARG A 174 8.05 10.27 0.62
N ARG A 175 8.20 10.98 -0.51
CA ARG A 175 9.43 11.00 -1.29
C ARG A 175 10.62 11.53 -0.47
N GLN A 176 10.38 12.54 0.35
CA GLN A 176 11.42 13.16 1.18
C GLN A 176 11.75 12.35 2.45
N THR A 177 10.84 11.47 2.89
CA THR A 177 10.97 10.77 4.17
C THR A 177 11.89 9.57 4.08
N VAL A 178 11.58 8.61 3.18
CA VAL A 178 12.25 7.30 3.16
C VAL A 178 13.54 7.31 2.32
N GLU A 179 13.62 8.15 1.29
CA GLU A 179 14.78 8.21 0.39
C GLU A 179 16.05 8.68 1.13
N HIS A 180 15.91 9.58 2.11
CA HIS A 180 17.04 10.13 2.85
C HIS A 180 17.77 9.10 3.74
N PRO A 181 17.08 8.35 4.62
CA PRO A 181 17.69 7.24 5.37
C PRO A 181 18.30 6.19 4.45
N PHE A 182 17.59 5.77 3.39
CA PHE A 182 18.12 4.77 2.46
C PHE A 182 19.37 5.25 1.72
N GLY A 183 19.40 6.51 1.27
CA GLY A 183 20.58 7.10 0.63
C GLY A 183 21.78 7.11 1.56
N THR A 184 21.56 7.47 2.83
CA THR A 184 22.62 7.50 3.85
C THR A 184 23.13 6.10 4.15
N LEU A 185 22.23 5.13 4.37
CA LEU A 185 22.60 3.75 4.65
C LEU A 185 23.36 3.13 3.49
N LYS A 186 22.88 3.29 2.25
CA LYS A 186 23.58 2.79 1.06
C LYS A 186 24.95 3.44 0.88
N ALA A 187 25.10 4.73 1.18
CA ALA A 187 26.39 5.38 1.15
C ALA A 187 27.37 4.80 2.19
N TRP A 188 26.89 4.46 3.39
CA TRP A 188 27.72 3.86 4.45
C TRP A 188 28.06 2.39 4.19
N MET A 189 27.11 1.62 3.67
CA MET A 189 27.30 0.22 3.28
C MET A 189 28.24 0.07 2.07
N GLY A 190 28.54 1.17 1.38
CA GLY A 190 29.27 1.17 0.12
C GLY A 190 28.38 0.70 -1.05
N ALA A 191 28.97 0.61 -2.24
CA ALA A 191 28.29 0.10 -3.44
C ALA A 191 28.12 -1.44 -3.44
N THR A 192 28.38 -2.10 -2.32
CA THR A 192 28.48 -3.56 -2.21
C THR A 192 27.21 -4.20 -1.65
N HIS A 193 27.10 -5.50 -1.86
CA HIS A 193 26.04 -6.34 -1.30
C HIS A 193 26.25 -6.55 0.21
N PHE A 194 25.24 -7.07 0.90
CA PHE A 194 25.40 -7.56 2.27
C PHE A 194 26.60 -8.50 2.40
N LEU A 195 27.36 -8.33 3.46
CA LEU A 195 28.58 -9.11 3.73
C LEU A 195 28.23 -10.53 4.21
N THR A 196 27.11 -10.66 4.91
CA THR A 196 26.66 -11.94 5.47
C THR A 196 25.70 -12.70 4.54
N LYS A 197 25.53 -13.99 4.83
CA LYS A 197 24.59 -14.88 4.14
C LYS A 197 23.59 -15.46 5.15
N SER A 198 22.43 -15.87 4.65
CA SER A 198 21.23 -16.28 5.40
C SER A 198 20.42 -15.11 5.96
N LEU A 199 19.10 -15.28 6.01
CA LEU A 199 18.16 -14.25 6.44
C LEU A 199 18.48 -13.71 7.83
N LYS A 200 18.84 -14.60 8.77
CA LYS A 200 19.16 -14.23 10.15
C LYS A 200 20.35 -13.28 10.21
N ASN A 201 21.45 -13.64 9.55
CA ASN A 201 22.67 -12.84 9.63
C ASN A 201 22.52 -11.51 8.88
N VAL A 202 21.84 -11.53 7.73
CA VAL A 202 21.58 -10.30 6.96
C VAL A 202 20.63 -9.37 7.71
N SER A 203 19.64 -9.91 8.42
CA SER A 203 18.78 -9.12 9.31
C SER A 203 19.58 -8.47 10.44
N THR A 204 20.53 -9.20 11.04
CA THR A 204 21.43 -8.64 12.06
C THR A 204 22.31 -7.52 11.48
N GLU A 205 22.92 -7.75 10.31
CA GLU A 205 23.74 -6.76 9.61
C GLU A 205 22.94 -5.47 9.33
N MET A 206 21.73 -5.61 8.77
CA MET A 206 20.84 -4.47 8.53
C MET A 206 20.45 -3.76 9.83
N SER A 207 20.17 -4.50 10.89
CA SER A 207 19.80 -3.94 12.20
C SER A 207 20.92 -3.08 12.79
N LEU A 208 22.19 -3.51 12.66
CA LEU A 208 23.34 -2.75 13.11
C LEU A 208 23.52 -1.44 12.32
N HIS A 209 23.32 -1.49 10.99
CA HIS A 209 23.35 -0.28 10.16
C HIS A 209 22.27 0.72 10.54
N ILE A 210 21.05 0.25 10.77
CA ILE A 210 19.92 1.08 11.20
C ILE A 210 20.18 1.66 12.59
N LEU A 211 20.69 0.87 13.52
CA LEU A 211 21.06 1.35 14.86
C LEU A 211 22.08 2.48 14.76
N ALA A 212 23.16 2.28 13.99
CA ALA A 212 24.16 3.32 13.79
C ALA A 212 23.57 4.60 13.16
N TYR A 213 22.67 4.45 12.18
CA TYR A 213 21.97 5.57 11.56
C TYR A 213 21.11 6.34 12.56
N ASN A 214 20.25 5.64 13.28
CA ASN A 214 19.37 6.22 14.29
C ASN A 214 20.17 6.89 15.41
N MET A 215 21.22 6.26 15.93
CA MET A 215 22.10 6.87 16.95
C MET A 215 22.71 8.17 16.45
N LYS A 216 23.26 8.19 15.23
CA LYS A 216 23.80 9.43 14.64
C LYS A 216 22.73 10.50 14.47
N ARG A 217 21.52 10.10 14.06
CA ARG A 217 20.39 11.02 13.89
C ARG A 217 19.95 11.63 15.22
N VAL A 218 19.79 10.81 16.25
CA VAL A 218 19.42 11.29 17.59
C VAL A 218 20.52 12.16 18.20
N MET A 219 21.80 11.82 18.03
CA MET A 219 22.91 12.69 18.46
C MET A 219 22.87 14.07 17.79
N ASN A 220 22.47 14.15 16.53
CA ASN A 220 22.31 15.44 15.84
C ASN A 220 21.09 16.23 16.32
N ILE A 221 20.04 15.56 16.83
CA ILE A 221 18.81 16.20 17.30
C ILE A 221 18.95 16.67 18.75
N LEU A 222 19.41 15.79 19.64
CA LEU A 222 19.47 16.02 21.09
C LEU A 222 20.86 16.43 21.59
N GLY A 223 21.90 16.30 20.76
CA GLY A 223 23.29 16.33 21.20
C GLY A 223 23.70 15.04 21.93
N THR A 224 25.01 14.77 22.01
CA THR A 224 25.54 13.57 22.68
C THR A 224 25.17 13.53 24.17
N LYS A 225 25.22 14.68 24.87
CA LYS A 225 24.85 14.75 26.29
C LYS A 225 23.35 14.46 26.50
N GLY A 226 22.50 15.03 25.64
CA GLY A 226 21.05 14.81 25.70
C GLY A 226 20.68 13.35 25.46
N LEU A 227 21.32 12.68 24.49
CA LEU A 227 21.13 11.25 24.26
C LEU A 227 21.55 10.41 25.48
N ILE A 228 22.73 10.66 26.06
CA ILE A 228 23.20 9.91 27.24
C ILE A 228 22.22 10.07 28.41
N GLN A 229 21.65 11.25 28.60
CA GLN A 229 20.65 11.48 29.64
C GLN A 229 19.35 10.71 29.34
N ALA A 230 18.86 10.75 28.11
CA ALA A 230 17.65 10.03 27.69
C ALA A 230 17.77 8.50 27.83
N MET A 231 18.96 7.94 27.61
CA MET A 231 19.20 6.48 27.76
C MET A 231 19.28 6.01 29.21
N ARG A 232 19.42 6.93 30.19
CA ARG A 232 19.50 6.60 31.63
C ARG A 232 18.14 6.72 32.34
N ALA A 233 17.16 7.36 31.70
CA ALA A 233 15.80 7.51 32.20
C ALA A 233 14.98 6.26 31.88
#